data_AF-A0A848SJE5-F1
#
_entry.id   AF-A0A848SJE5-F1
#
_cell.length_a   1.000
_cell.length_b   1.000
_cell.length_c   1.000
_cell.angle_alpha   90.00
_cell.angle_beta   90.00
_cell.angle_gamma   90.00
#
_symmetry.space_group_name_H-M   'P 1'
#
loop_
_entity.id
_entity.type
_entity.pdbx_description
1 polymer ?
#
loop_
_entity_poly.entity_id
_entity_poly.type
_entity_poly.pdbx_seq_one_letter_code
_entity_poly.pdbx_strand_id
1 'polypeptide(L)'
;MNAQQQPFSATLSPGARTPEQSLSVEWTALHDAAAAVAQLAGITVERPTPQVRNFPALIKDIGGWRFDLARDLVGDLSAMMRPGLTALLAVNARGQDASAAALTLWREYLHARTAVLALVPDSGSLGPRRST
;
A
#
# COMPACT_ATOMS: atom_id res chain seq x y z
N MET A 1 -7.68 -43.82 35.09
CA MET A 1 -7.26 -42.42 34.96
C MET A 1 -6.29 -42.34 33.78
N ASN A 2 -6.81 -42.14 32.56
CA ASN A 2 -6.00 -41.93 31.35
C ASN A 2 -6.82 -41.02 30.43
N ALA A 3 -6.47 -39.74 30.38
CA ALA A 3 -7.09 -38.75 29.52
C ALA A 3 -6.37 -38.76 28.16
N GLN A 4 -7.04 -39.26 27.13
CA GLN A 4 -6.60 -39.13 25.74
C GLN A 4 -6.79 -37.67 25.32
N GLN A 5 -5.69 -36.93 25.20
CA GLN A 5 -5.67 -35.62 24.56
C GLN A 5 -5.77 -35.83 23.04
N GLN A 6 -6.94 -35.50 22.48
CA GLN A 6 -7.16 -35.42 21.04
C GLN A 6 -6.46 -34.15 20.50
N PRO A 7 -5.67 -34.22 19.42
CA PRO A 7 -5.12 -33.02 18.79
C PRO A 7 -6.25 -32.22 18.14
N PHE A 8 -6.33 -30.94 18.49
CA PHE A 8 -7.23 -29.97 17.87
C PHE A 8 -6.82 -29.80 16.40
N SER A 9 -7.52 -30.49 15.51
CA SER A 9 -7.38 -30.29 14.06
C SER A 9 -7.83 -28.88 13.71
N ALA A 10 -6.87 -28.00 13.50
CA ALA A 10 -7.11 -26.66 12.95
C ALA A 10 -7.60 -26.80 11.51
N THR A 11 -8.90 -26.73 11.32
CA THR A 11 -9.52 -26.56 10.01
C THR A 11 -9.03 -25.24 9.42
N LEU A 12 -8.11 -25.28 8.46
CA LEU A 12 -7.72 -24.11 7.68
C LEU A 12 -8.95 -23.57 6.94
N SER A 13 -9.52 -22.46 7.39
CA SER A 13 -10.57 -21.74 6.69
C SER A 13 -10.11 -21.35 5.27
N PRO A 14 -10.83 -21.75 4.20
CA PRO A 14 -10.42 -21.50 2.80
C PRO A 14 -10.46 -20.02 2.34
N GLY A 15 -10.48 -19.05 3.24
CA GLY A 15 -10.73 -17.63 2.90
C GLY A 15 -9.79 -16.61 3.57
N ALA A 16 -8.87 -17.04 4.43
CA ALA A 16 -7.92 -16.11 5.05
C ALA A 16 -6.81 -15.79 4.04
N ARG A 17 -6.85 -14.59 3.44
CA ARG A 17 -5.75 -14.08 2.61
C ARG A 17 -4.46 -14.07 3.44
N THR A 18 -3.37 -14.49 2.82
CA THR A 18 -2.05 -14.29 3.43
C THR A 18 -1.75 -12.79 3.56
N PRO A 19 -0.93 -12.37 4.54
CA PRO A 19 -0.55 -10.95 4.68
C PRO A 19 0.00 -10.33 3.39
N GLU A 20 0.70 -11.12 2.59
CA GLU A 20 1.28 -10.73 1.30
C GLU A 20 0.22 -10.47 0.21
N GLN A 21 -0.77 -11.35 0.10
CA GLN A 21 -1.92 -11.16 -0.78
C GLN A 21 -2.75 -9.95 -0.34
N SER A 22 -2.83 -9.71 0.97
CA SER A 22 -3.47 -8.51 1.51
C SER A 22 -2.74 -7.24 1.08
N LEU A 23 -1.40 -7.20 1.20
CA LEU A 23 -0.59 -6.04 0.80
C LEU A 23 -0.73 -5.72 -0.68
N SER A 24 -0.66 -6.72 -1.57
CA SER A 24 -0.79 -6.48 -3.02
C SER A 24 -2.14 -5.88 -3.39
N VAL A 25 -3.23 -6.41 -2.81
CA VAL A 25 -4.59 -5.92 -3.05
C VAL A 25 -4.76 -4.50 -2.51
N GLU A 26 -4.27 -4.25 -1.30
CA GLU A 26 -4.35 -2.94 -0.67
C GLU A 26 -3.53 -1.89 -1.44
N TRP A 27 -2.34 -2.26 -1.91
CA TRP A 27 -1.52 -1.41 -2.76
C TRP A 27 -2.23 -1.01 -4.05
N THR A 28 -2.85 -1.96 -4.76
CA THR A 28 -3.65 -1.65 -5.95
C THR A 28 -4.82 -0.72 -5.63
N ALA A 29 -5.60 -1.04 -4.59
CA ALA A 29 -6.74 -0.22 -4.19
C ALA A 29 -6.32 1.21 -3.78
N LEU A 30 -5.16 1.35 -3.16
CA LEU A 30 -4.59 2.63 -2.79
C LEU A 30 -4.25 3.48 -4.03
N HIS A 31 -3.68 2.88 -5.08
CA HIS A 31 -3.42 3.58 -6.35
C HIS A 31 -4.71 3.98 -7.06
N ASP A 32 -5.74 3.13 -7.05
CA ASP A 32 -7.04 3.44 -7.64
C ASP A 32 -7.70 4.63 -6.91
N ALA A 33 -7.69 4.62 -5.57
CA ALA A 33 -8.17 5.73 -4.77
C ALA A 33 -7.38 7.01 -5.05
N ALA A 34 -6.06 6.92 -5.18
CA ALA A 34 -5.21 8.07 -5.49
C ALA A 34 -5.47 8.63 -6.90
N ALA A 35 -5.73 7.77 -7.88
CA ALA A 35 -6.12 8.19 -9.22
C ALA A 35 -7.46 8.94 -9.22
N ALA A 36 -8.42 8.53 -8.38
CA ALA A 36 -9.68 9.27 -8.20
C ALA A 36 -9.46 10.65 -7.56
N VAL A 37 -8.60 10.73 -6.53
CA VAL A 37 -8.23 12.02 -5.91
C VAL A 37 -7.53 12.95 -6.89
N ALA A 38 -6.59 12.43 -7.70
CA ALA A 38 -5.91 13.21 -8.72
C ALA A 38 -6.88 13.78 -9.77
N GLN A 39 -7.88 12.99 -10.20
CA GLN A 39 -8.93 13.46 -11.10
C GLN A 39 -9.74 14.60 -10.49
N LEU A 40 -10.13 14.50 -9.21
CA LEU A 40 -10.82 15.58 -8.49
C LEU A 40 -9.96 16.84 -8.35
N ALA A 41 -8.63 16.69 -8.32
CA ALA A 41 -7.67 17.79 -8.30
C ALA A 41 -7.36 18.36 -9.70
N GLY A 42 -7.93 17.80 -10.78
CA GLY A 42 -7.62 18.21 -12.16
C GLY A 42 -6.22 17.81 -12.64
N ILE A 43 -5.62 16.77 -12.03
CA ILE A 43 -4.27 16.28 -12.35
C ILE A 43 -4.35 15.07 -13.26
N THR A 44 -3.62 15.12 -14.37
CA THR A 44 -3.35 13.94 -15.20
C THR A 44 -2.26 13.11 -14.53
N VAL A 45 -2.59 11.89 -14.11
CA VAL A 45 -1.65 10.97 -13.47
C VAL A 45 -0.74 10.33 -14.52
N GLU A 46 0.57 10.44 -14.32
CA GLU A 46 1.56 9.75 -15.14
C GLU A 46 1.51 8.22 -14.93
N ARG A 47 1.96 7.48 -15.93
CA ARG A 47 1.98 6.01 -15.85
C ARG A 47 2.90 5.56 -14.71
N PRO A 48 2.45 4.70 -13.79
CA PRO A 48 3.28 4.21 -12.69
C PRO A 48 4.55 3.52 -13.21
N THR A 49 5.69 3.85 -12.59
CA THR A 49 6.97 3.22 -12.92
C THR A 49 6.96 1.73 -12.56
N PRO A 50 7.86 0.92 -13.15
CA PRO A 50 7.99 -0.49 -12.78
C PRO A 50 8.24 -0.70 -11.28
N GLN A 51 9.01 0.19 -10.63
CA GLN A 51 9.27 0.14 -9.20
C GLN A 51 7.99 0.28 -8.37
N VAL A 52 7.12 1.24 -8.74
CA VAL A 52 5.83 1.44 -8.06
C VAL A 52 4.92 0.22 -8.24
N ARG A 53 4.83 -0.31 -9.46
CA ARG A 53 3.97 -1.46 -9.77
C ARG A 53 4.44 -2.74 -9.08
N ASN A 54 5.75 -2.98 -9.08
CA ASN A 54 6.33 -4.22 -8.57
C ASN A 54 6.66 -4.15 -7.06
N PHE A 55 6.43 -3.01 -6.41
CA PHE A 55 6.76 -2.80 -5.00
C PHE A 55 6.30 -3.92 -4.06
N PRO A 56 5.04 -4.42 -4.11
CA PRO A 56 4.61 -5.49 -3.21
C PRO A 56 5.44 -6.78 -3.33
N ALA A 57 5.89 -7.12 -4.54
CA ALA A 57 6.77 -8.27 -4.77
C ALA A 57 8.19 -7.98 -4.25
N LEU A 58 8.74 -6.81 -4.57
CA LEU A 58 10.10 -6.42 -4.16
C LEU A 58 10.24 -6.38 -2.63
N ILE A 59 9.29 -5.78 -1.93
CA ILE A 59 9.36 -5.64 -0.47
C ILE A 59 9.10 -6.96 0.26
N LYS A 60 8.29 -7.84 -0.35
CA LYS A 60 8.12 -9.22 0.11
C LYS A 60 9.43 -10.00 0.01
N ASP A 61 10.11 -9.92 -1.12
CA ASP A 61 11.38 -10.63 -1.33
C ASP A 61 12.46 -10.17 -0.35
N ILE A 62 12.43 -8.90 0.08
CA ILE A 62 13.28 -8.37 1.15
C ILE A 62 12.88 -8.94 2.52
N GLY A 63 11.58 -9.03 2.80
CA GLY A 63 11.04 -9.59 4.03
C GLY A 63 11.42 -8.83 5.31
N GLY A 64 11.24 -9.50 6.46
CA GLY A 64 11.63 -9.00 7.77
C GLY A 64 10.97 -7.66 8.16
N TRP A 65 11.67 -6.87 8.96
CA TRP A 65 11.14 -5.61 9.52
C TRP A 65 10.74 -4.58 8.45
N ARG A 66 11.38 -4.60 7.27
CA ARG A 66 11.03 -3.70 6.16
C ARG A 66 9.69 -4.07 5.54
N PHE A 67 9.40 -5.36 5.43
CA PHE A 67 8.10 -5.84 4.97
C PHE A 67 7.00 -5.50 5.96
N ASP A 68 7.22 -5.73 7.25
CA ASP A 68 6.23 -5.40 8.29
C ASP A 68 5.96 -3.89 8.34
N LEU A 69 7.01 -3.06 8.31
CA LEU A 69 6.85 -1.60 8.27
C LEU A 69 6.13 -1.14 6.99
N ALA A 70 6.45 -1.72 5.83
CA ALA A 70 5.75 -1.39 4.59
C ALA A 70 4.26 -1.72 4.66
N ARG A 71 3.90 -2.86 5.25
CA ARG A 71 2.49 -3.23 5.46
C ARG A 71 1.77 -2.22 6.33
N ASP A 72 2.37 -1.86 7.46
CA ASP A 72 1.73 -0.94 8.40
C ASP A 72 1.58 0.46 7.77
N LEU A 73 2.61 0.97 7.08
CA LEU A 73 2.53 2.26 6.37
C LEU A 73 1.53 2.27 5.21
N VAL A 74 1.38 1.15 4.48
CA VAL A 74 0.34 1.01 3.46
C VAL A 74 -1.06 1.01 4.10
N GLY A 75 -1.20 0.37 5.26
CA GLY A 75 -2.42 0.44 6.07
C GLY A 75 -2.76 1.88 6.50
N ASP A 76 -1.77 2.64 6.95
CA ASP A 76 -1.94 4.05 7.32
C ASP A 76 -2.35 4.91 6.13
N LEU A 77 -1.70 4.71 4.98
CA LEU A 77 -2.08 5.36 3.72
C LEU A 77 -3.53 5.06 3.34
N SER A 78 -3.97 3.80 3.45
CA SER A 78 -5.36 3.41 3.22
C SER A 78 -6.33 4.03 4.23
N ALA A 79 -5.91 4.16 5.49
CA ALA A 79 -6.69 4.77 6.56
C ALA A 79 -6.85 6.29 6.36
N MET A 80 -5.87 6.96 5.76
CA MET A 80 -5.95 8.36 5.35
C MET A 80 -6.81 8.54 4.08
N MET A 81 -6.56 7.72 3.05
CA MET A 81 -7.15 7.91 1.72
C MET A 81 -8.66 7.64 1.67
N ARG A 82 -9.14 6.60 2.36
CA ARG A 82 -10.57 6.23 2.33
C ARG A 82 -11.50 7.35 2.85
N PRO A 83 -11.33 7.88 4.07
CA PRO A 83 -12.16 8.98 4.55
C PRO A 83 -11.92 10.27 3.75
N GLY A 84 -10.68 10.56 3.36
CA GLY A 84 -10.33 11.72 2.53
C GLY A 84 -11.09 11.74 1.21
N LEU A 85 -11.01 10.67 0.43
CA LEU A 85 -11.74 10.54 -0.84
C LEU A 85 -13.26 10.58 -0.63
N THR A 86 -13.77 9.93 0.41
CA THR A 86 -15.21 9.96 0.75
C THR A 86 -15.70 11.39 1.00
N ALA A 87 -14.94 12.18 1.76
CA ALA A 87 -15.27 13.57 2.04
C ALA A 87 -15.23 14.43 0.76
N LEU A 88 -14.22 14.25 -0.09
CA LEU A 88 -14.10 14.98 -1.36
C LEU A 88 -15.28 14.68 -2.30
N LEU A 89 -15.67 13.41 -2.41
CA LEU A 89 -16.84 12.99 -3.20
C LEU A 89 -18.13 13.59 -2.64
N ALA A 90 -18.29 13.66 -1.31
CA ALA A 90 -19.47 14.26 -0.69
C ALA A 90 -19.56 15.78 -0.95
N VAL A 91 -18.43 16.50 -0.92
CA VAL A 91 -18.36 17.93 -1.28
C VAL A 91 -18.70 18.12 -2.75
N ASN A 92 -18.10 17.33 -3.63
CA ASN A 92 -18.35 17.39 -5.08
C ASN A 92 -19.83 17.09 -5.43
N ALA A 93 -20.43 16.09 -4.79
CA ALA A 93 -21.83 15.73 -4.97
C ALA A 93 -22.82 16.84 -4.55
N ARG A 94 -22.39 17.79 -3.71
CA ARG A 94 -23.15 19.00 -3.35
C ARG A 94 -22.95 20.15 -4.33
N GLY A 95 -22.22 19.93 -5.43
CA GLY A 95 -21.88 20.95 -6.42
C GLY A 95 -20.81 21.93 -5.95
N GLN A 96 -20.09 21.62 -4.87
CA GLN A 96 -19.00 22.46 -4.35
C GLN A 96 -17.66 22.04 -4.95
N ASP A 97 -16.75 23.01 -5.08
CA ASP A 97 -15.40 22.74 -5.56
C ASP A 97 -14.53 22.08 -4.47
N ALA A 98 -14.07 20.86 -4.74
CA ALA A 98 -13.20 20.08 -3.86
C ALA A 98 -11.73 20.05 -4.34
N SER A 99 -11.39 20.73 -5.44
CA SER A 99 -10.11 20.62 -6.14
C SER A 99 -8.91 20.96 -5.25
N ALA A 100 -8.99 22.05 -4.48
CA ALA A 100 -7.91 22.47 -3.58
C ALA A 100 -7.65 21.44 -2.47
N ALA A 101 -8.70 20.88 -1.87
CA ALA A 101 -8.57 19.84 -0.85
C ALA A 101 -8.05 18.51 -1.46
N ALA A 102 -8.50 18.17 -2.67
CA ALA A 102 -8.02 17.01 -3.41
C ALA A 102 -6.53 17.13 -3.76
N LEU A 103 -6.07 18.32 -4.16
CA LEU A 103 -4.66 18.60 -4.45
C LEU A 103 -3.78 18.40 -3.22
N THR A 104 -4.23 18.86 -2.05
CA THR A 104 -3.51 18.65 -0.78
C THR A 104 -3.40 17.17 -0.45
N LEU A 105 -4.52 16.43 -0.47
CA LEU A 105 -4.51 15.00 -0.20
C LEU A 105 -3.63 14.22 -1.19
N TRP A 106 -3.67 14.59 -2.47
CA TRP A 106 -2.82 13.98 -3.50
C TRP A 106 -1.33 14.18 -3.19
N ARG A 107 -0.92 15.39 -2.77
CA ARG A 107 0.48 15.67 -2.42
C ARG A 107 0.93 14.90 -1.19
N GLU A 108 0.10 14.80 -0.15
CA GLU A 108 0.39 13.99 1.03
C GLU A 108 0.56 12.52 0.65
N TYR A 109 -0.33 11.98 -0.19
CA TYR A 109 -0.19 10.63 -0.72
C TYR A 109 1.14 10.44 -1.48
N LEU A 110 1.52 11.38 -2.36
CA LEU A 110 2.78 11.29 -3.10
C LEU A 110 4.00 11.26 -2.18
N HIS A 111 4.05 12.12 -1.16
CA HIS A 111 5.14 12.15 -0.19
C HIS A 111 5.21 10.84 0.60
N ALA A 112 4.10 10.40 1.18
CA ALA A 112 4.07 9.18 1.99
C ALA A 112 4.34 7.92 1.14
N ARG A 113 3.82 7.83 -0.08
CA ARG A 113 4.15 6.75 -1.02
C ARG A 113 5.65 6.71 -1.34
N THR A 114 6.27 7.87 -1.53
CA THR A 114 7.71 7.94 -1.80
C THR A 114 8.52 7.41 -0.62
N ALA A 115 8.12 7.72 0.61
CA ALA A 115 8.73 7.16 1.81
C ALA A 115 8.57 5.63 1.91
N VAL A 116 7.40 5.10 1.56
CA VAL A 116 7.16 3.65 1.49
C VAL A 116 8.06 2.97 0.45
N LEU A 117 8.19 3.56 -0.74
CA LEU A 117 9.04 3.02 -1.82
C LEU A 117 10.52 3.01 -1.44
N ALA A 118 10.97 3.97 -0.61
CA ALA A 118 12.35 4.05 -0.13
C ALA A 118 12.74 2.91 0.84
N LEU A 119 11.78 2.08 1.28
CA LEU A 119 12.08 0.87 2.04
C LEU A 119 12.76 -0.21 1.18
N VAL A 120 12.58 -0.16 -0.14
CA VAL A 120 13.29 -1.02 -1.09
C VAL A 120 14.68 -0.41 -1.34
N PRO A 121 15.78 -1.11 -1.01
CA PRO A 121 17.12 -0.60 -1.26
C PRO A 121 17.35 -0.37 -2.76
N ASP A 122 18.05 0.72 -3.10
CA ASP A 122 18.58 0.89 -4.44
C ASP A 122 19.53 -0.28 -4.75
N SER A 123 19.34 -0.94 -5.89
CA SER A 123 20.12 -2.12 -6.32
C SER A 123 21.63 -1.86 -6.51
N GLY A 124 22.16 -0.71 -6.08
CA GLY A 124 23.53 -0.23 -6.29
C GLY A 124 24.47 -0.29 -5.08
N SER A 125 24.03 -0.72 -3.89
CA SER A 125 24.91 -0.88 -2.71
C SER A 125 25.26 -2.33 -2.40
N LEU A 126 25.44 -3.15 -3.45
CA LEU A 126 26.20 -4.39 -3.29
C LEU A 126 27.68 -4.00 -3.36
N GLY A 127 28.34 -3.92 -2.20
CA GLY A 127 29.77 -3.64 -2.10
C GLY A 127 30.62 -4.55 -3.02
N PRO A 128 31.90 -4.21 -3.24
CA PRO A 128 32.73 -4.81 -4.30
C PRO A 128 32.60 -6.33 -4.33
N ARG A 129 32.27 -6.90 -5.51
CA ARG A 129 32.31 -8.35 -5.70
C ARG A 129 33.72 -8.82 -5.37
N ARG A 130 33.85 -9.62 -4.32
CA ARG A 130 35.11 -10.25 -3.95
C ARG A 130 35.41 -11.27 -5.05
N SER A 131 36.23 -10.89 -6.01
CA SER A 131 36.86 -11.84 -6.92
C SER A 131 37.88 -12.63 -6.11
N THR A 132 37.60 -13.91 -5.89
CA THR A 132 38.60 -14.91 -5.48
C THR A 132 39.29 -15.48 -6.71
#